data_AF-A0A1Z4BL47-F1
#
_entry.id   AF-A0A1Z4BL47-F1
#
_cell.length_a   1.000
_cell.length_b   1.000
_cell.length_c   1.000
_cell.angle_alpha   90.00
_cell.angle_beta   90.00
_cell.angle_gamma   90.00
#
_symmetry.space_group_name_H-M   'P 1'
#
loop_
_entity.id
_entity.type
_entity.pdbx_description
1 polymer ?
#
loop_
_entity_poly.entity_id
_entity_poly.type
_entity_poly.pdbx_seq_one_letter_code
_entity_poly.pdbx_strand_id
1 'polypeptide(L)'
;MKKLIFSAFIATALCLSSCGKDDDNGGGSTSLTGDWYLYMLYNMDENIGKYNWRSPNQCAEQTRFEISDKVFKHKRVYEEGGTCKEDFVYYDYTTSNGVFNLTVRADSPADRKGKTVTVDYKMKNKELIITSKTSKGYYETRMLHKKGVNYSYLDPFVGYWRMTKATVGQTEAIVQDGKCLSGTVIASSIGFTLYLNVPDQSGRCQKTVTTCEWVKEGGKYYDITDPQKKEELAFVFSDNNTKLSYSTPSDKGLITIYLTKVR
;
A
#
# COMPACT_ATOMS: atom_id res chain seq x y z
N MET A 1 38.50 -1.40 -13.34
CA MET A 1 38.20 -0.61 -12.12
C MET A 1 36.69 -0.45 -12.01
N LYS A 2 36.01 -1.26 -11.21
CA LYS A 2 34.56 -1.24 -11.02
C LYS A 2 34.27 -0.93 -9.56
N LYS A 3 33.78 0.28 -9.26
CA LYS A 3 33.31 0.65 -7.93
C LYS A 3 32.02 1.46 -8.10
N LEU A 4 30.88 0.81 -7.88
CA LEU A 4 29.57 1.48 -7.80
C LEU A 4 29.12 1.47 -6.33
N ILE A 5 28.63 2.63 -5.91
CA ILE A 5 28.39 3.06 -4.53
C ILE A 5 27.04 3.74 -4.56
N PHE A 6 26.09 3.21 -3.79
CA PHE A 6 24.78 3.79 -3.53
C PHE A 6 24.63 3.90 -2.02
N SER A 7 24.84 5.10 -1.48
CA SER A 7 24.61 5.40 -0.07
C SER A 7 24.31 6.88 0.09
N ALA A 8 23.03 7.24 -0.06
CA ALA A 8 22.48 8.50 0.46
C ALA A 8 20.95 8.44 0.43
N PHE A 9 20.30 7.98 1.52
CA PHE A 9 18.87 8.19 1.77
C PHE A 9 18.57 8.03 3.27
N ILE A 10 18.59 9.12 4.05
CA ILE A 10 17.89 9.21 5.34
C ILE A 10 17.42 10.65 5.55
N ALA A 11 16.10 10.84 5.68
CA ALA A 11 15.51 11.91 6.49
C ALA A 11 14.16 11.42 7.02
N THR A 12 14.00 11.41 8.34
CA THR A 12 12.79 11.00 9.07
C THR A 12 11.98 12.25 9.37
N ALA A 13 10.69 12.29 9.04
CA ALA A 13 9.77 13.32 9.51
C ALA A 13 8.45 12.68 9.99
N LEU A 14 7.97 13.17 11.13
CA LEU A 14 6.72 12.79 11.79
C LEU A 14 5.53 13.42 11.04
N CYS A 15 4.59 12.59 10.58
CA CYS A 15 3.36 13.05 9.94
C CYS A 15 2.37 13.60 10.98
N LEU A 16 2.04 14.90 10.88
CA LEU A 16 0.78 15.45 11.36
C LEU A 16 -0.17 15.48 10.15
N SER A 17 -1.25 14.72 10.22
CA SER A 17 -2.27 14.61 9.18
C SER A 17 -2.91 15.97 8.89
N SER A 18 -2.69 16.50 7.69
CA SER A 18 -3.41 17.66 7.18
C SER A 18 -4.78 17.24 6.64
N CYS A 19 -5.83 17.89 7.14
CA CYS A 19 -7.19 17.81 6.61
C CYS A 19 -7.25 18.46 5.22
N GLY A 20 -7.00 17.67 4.17
CA GLY A 20 -7.40 18.01 2.81
C GLY A 20 -8.89 17.71 2.62
N LYS A 21 -9.66 18.71 2.17
CA LYS A 21 -11.00 18.49 1.61
C LYS A 21 -10.89 17.50 0.45
N ASP A 22 -11.60 16.38 0.54
CA ASP A 22 -11.72 15.42 -0.54
C ASP A 22 -12.57 16.07 -1.65
N ASP A 23 -11.95 16.44 -2.76
CA ASP A 23 -12.66 16.73 -4.00
C ASP A 23 -13.18 15.40 -4.58
N ASP A 24 -14.50 15.30 -4.71
CA ASP A 24 -15.25 14.20 -5.33
C ASP A 24 -14.94 14.07 -6.83
N ASN A 25 -13.72 13.66 -7.16
CA ASN A 25 -13.33 13.38 -8.54
C ASN A 25 -13.84 12.00 -8.97
N GLY A 26 -15.09 11.96 -9.45
CA GLY A 26 -15.52 11.10 -10.56
C GLY A 26 -15.84 9.62 -10.27
N GLY A 27 -15.85 9.16 -9.02
CA GLY A 27 -16.22 7.80 -8.66
C GLY A 27 -17.50 7.77 -7.82
N GLY A 28 -18.67 7.62 -8.45
CA GLY A 28 -19.97 7.62 -7.77
C GLY A 28 -20.03 6.78 -6.47
N SER A 29 -20.86 7.21 -5.52
CA SER A 29 -20.90 6.66 -4.15
C SER A 29 -21.13 5.15 -4.17
N THR A 30 -20.13 4.41 -3.71
CA THR A 30 -20.28 2.97 -3.48
C THR A 30 -20.83 2.79 -2.07
N SER A 31 -22.01 2.18 -1.97
CA SER A 31 -22.60 1.85 -0.67
C SER A 31 -21.63 1.03 0.18
N LEU A 32 -21.58 1.34 1.47
CA LEU A 32 -20.80 0.62 2.47
C LEU A 32 -21.23 -0.85 2.58
N THR A 33 -22.52 -1.12 2.40
CA THR A 33 -23.11 -2.46 2.45
C THR A 33 -22.59 -3.34 1.31
N GLY A 34 -22.05 -4.51 1.63
CA GLY A 34 -21.59 -5.54 0.70
C GLY A 34 -20.38 -6.31 1.20
N ASP A 35 -19.88 -7.19 0.34
CA ASP A 35 -18.66 -7.97 0.58
C ASP A 35 -17.43 -7.18 0.15
N TRP A 36 -16.46 -7.05 1.04
CA TRP A 36 -15.20 -6.35 0.80
C TRP A 36 -14.01 -7.28 1.00
N TYR A 37 -12.98 -7.08 0.18
CA TYR A 37 -11.80 -7.92 0.09
C TYR A 37 -10.55 -7.11 0.34
N LEU A 38 -9.63 -7.65 1.15
CA LEU A 38 -8.35 -6.99 1.41
C LEU A 38 -7.52 -6.91 0.12
N TYR A 39 -7.19 -5.69 -0.29
CA TYR A 39 -6.41 -5.44 -1.50
C TYR A 39 -4.97 -5.01 -1.17
N MET A 40 -4.82 -4.06 -0.24
CA MET A 40 -3.51 -3.57 0.23
C MET A 40 -3.52 -3.26 1.72
N LEU A 41 -2.33 -3.30 2.31
CA LEU A 41 -2.07 -3.02 3.72
C LEU A 41 -1.04 -1.91 3.85
N TYR A 42 -1.18 -1.06 4.85
CA TYR A 42 -0.14 -0.12 5.29
C TYR A 42 0.03 -0.27 6.80
N ASN A 43 1.17 -0.77 7.23
CA ASN A 43 1.45 -1.05 8.64
C ASN A 43 2.94 -0.99 8.97
N MET A 44 3.26 -0.96 10.26
CA MET A 44 4.63 -1.01 10.76
C MET A 44 5.30 -2.36 10.43
N ASP A 45 6.44 -2.32 9.75
CA ASP A 45 7.41 -3.40 9.73
C ASP A 45 8.36 -3.28 10.93
N GLU A 46 8.26 -4.21 11.88
CA GLU A 46 9.14 -4.21 13.05
C GLU A 46 10.61 -4.52 12.68
N ASN A 47 10.87 -5.25 11.59
CA ASN A 47 12.24 -5.62 11.21
C ASN A 47 13.02 -4.42 10.63
N ILE A 48 12.33 -3.47 10.02
CA ILE A 48 12.95 -2.26 9.45
C ILE A 48 12.52 -0.97 10.16
N GLY A 49 11.64 -1.05 11.17
CA GLY A 49 11.18 0.07 11.99
C GLY A 49 10.42 1.16 11.22
N LYS A 50 9.73 0.80 10.14
CA LYS A 50 9.05 1.77 9.25
C LYS A 50 7.65 1.31 8.89
N TYR A 51 6.76 2.26 8.63
CA TYR A 51 5.49 1.98 7.97
C TYR A 51 5.64 1.91 6.46
N ASN A 52 4.94 0.96 5.85
CA ASN A 52 5.05 0.71 4.40
C ASN A 52 3.81 0.02 3.84
N TRP A 53 3.55 0.29 2.56
CA TRP A 53 2.52 -0.38 1.77
C TRP A 53 2.96 -1.78 1.42
N ARG A 54 2.08 -2.76 1.63
CA ARG A 54 2.29 -4.17 1.35
C ARG A 54 1.13 -4.73 0.57
N SER A 55 1.43 -5.65 -0.33
CA SER A 55 0.42 -6.57 -0.80
C SER A 55 0.21 -7.66 0.25
N PRO A 56 -1.05 -8.04 0.55
CA PRO A 56 -1.34 -9.24 1.33
C PRO A 56 -0.70 -10.48 0.68
N ASN A 57 -0.35 -11.47 1.50
CA ASN A 57 0.04 -12.79 1.02
C ASN A 57 -1.20 -13.60 0.59
N GLN A 58 -0.98 -14.80 0.03
CA GLN A 58 -2.05 -15.67 -0.47
C GLN A 58 -3.16 -16.00 0.56
N CYS A 59 -2.81 -16.05 1.85
CA CYS A 59 -3.80 -16.27 2.91
C CYS A 59 -4.56 -14.96 3.19
N ALA A 60 -3.84 -13.86 3.41
CA ALA A 60 -4.42 -12.57 3.75
C ALA A 60 -5.34 -12.00 2.65
N GLU A 61 -5.08 -12.30 1.37
CA GLU A 61 -5.96 -11.95 0.24
C GLU A 61 -7.38 -12.53 0.36
N GLN A 62 -7.53 -13.60 1.15
CA GLN A 62 -8.83 -14.23 1.43
C GLN A 62 -9.56 -13.57 2.59
N THR A 63 -8.96 -12.59 3.28
CA THR A 63 -9.61 -11.81 4.34
C THR A 63 -10.81 -11.05 3.78
N ARG A 64 -11.95 -11.16 4.48
CA ARG A 64 -13.27 -10.63 4.09
C ARG A 64 -13.85 -9.72 5.16
N PHE A 65 -14.49 -8.64 4.71
CA PHE A 65 -15.33 -7.78 5.53
C PHE A 65 -16.72 -7.78 4.90
N GLU A 66 -17.69 -8.38 5.58
CA GLU A 66 -19.08 -8.45 5.12
C GLU A 66 -19.90 -7.44 5.92
N ILE A 67 -20.34 -6.38 5.25
CA ILE A 67 -21.08 -5.29 5.88
C ILE A 67 -22.52 -5.37 5.39
N SER A 68 -23.44 -5.64 6.30
CA SER A 68 -24.89 -5.64 6.08
C SER A 68 -25.53 -4.51 6.88
N ASP A 69 -26.80 -4.18 6.67
CA ASP A 69 -27.45 -3.04 7.36
C ASP A 69 -27.37 -3.07 8.89
N LYS A 70 -27.18 -4.25 9.50
CA LYS A 70 -27.16 -4.43 10.97
C LYS A 70 -25.90 -5.10 11.50
N VAL A 71 -25.13 -5.78 10.65
CA VAL A 71 -24.03 -6.64 11.08
C VAL A 71 -22.80 -6.40 10.23
N PHE A 72 -21.67 -6.22 10.90
CA PHE A 72 -20.34 -6.21 10.32
C PHE A 72 -19.66 -7.52 10.70
N LYS A 73 -19.24 -8.31 9.71
CA LYS A 73 -18.45 -9.53 9.95
C LYS A 73 -17.04 -9.34 9.42
N HIS A 74 -16.07 -9.68 10.24
CA HIS A 74 -14.67 -9.74 9.86
C HIS A 74 -14.22 -11.19 9.85
N LYS A 75 -13.95 -11.73 8.66
CA LYS A 75 -13.22 -12.99 8.48
C LYS A 75 -11.77 -12.64 8.20
N ARG A 76 -10.90 -12.84 9.17
CA ARG A 76 -9.46 -12.71 8.98
C ARG A 76 -8.89 -14.06 8.58
N VAL A 77 -8.01 -14.04 7.57
CA VAL A 77 -7.27 -15.22 7.13
C VAL A 77 -5.78 -14.88 7.19
N TYR A 78 -4.99 -15.70 7.87
CA TYR A 78 -3.58 -15.45 8.11
C TYR A 78 -2.76 -16.73 7.94
N GLU A 79 -1.46 -16.57 7.73
CA GLU A 79 -0.53 -17.69 7.58
C GLU A 79 0.05 -18.07 8.93
N GLU A 80 -0.02 -19.35 9.28
CA GLU A 80 0.61 -19.93 10.47
C GLU A 80 1.11 -21.34 10.15
N GLY A 81 2.39 -21.60 10.42
CA GLY A 81 3.01 -22.90 10.15
C GLY A 81 2.94 -23.35 8.68
N GLY A 82 2.95 -22.41 7.74
CA GLY A 82 2.81 -22.70 6.29
C GLY A 82 1.39 -23.05 5.85
N THR A 83 0.38 -22.89 6.71
CA THR A 83 -1.03 -23.11 6.40
C THR A 83 -1.84 -21.84 6.59
N CYS A 84 -2.93 -21.68 5.83
CA CYS A 84 -3.87 -20.59 6.06
C CYS A 84 -4.83 -20.97 7.21
N LYS A 85 -4.87 -20.14 8.25
CA LYS A 85 -5.83 -20.19 9.36
C LYS A 85 -6.85 -19.07 9.22
N GLU A 86 -8.00 -19.25 9.84
CA GLU A 86 -9.08 -18.26 9.81
C GLU A 86 -9.69 -18.02 11.19
N ASP A 87 -10.04 -16.77 11.45
CA ASP A 87 -10.79 -16.32 12.61
C ASP A 87 -11.93 -15.38 12.19
N PHE A 88 -13.01 -15.44 12.95
CA PHE A 88 -14.25 -14.75 12.63
C PHE A 88 -14.72 -13.94 13.83
N VAL A 89 -14.95 -12.65 13.62
CA VAL A 89 -15.59 -11.81 14.63
C VAL A 89 -16.77 -11.09 14.02
N TYR A 90 -17.92 -11.17 14.70
CA TYR A 90 -19.17 -10.53 14.28
C TYR A 90 -19.49 -9.37 15.20
N TYR A 91 -19.89 -8.25 14.62
CA TYR A 91 -20.16 -7.02 15.33
C TYR A 91 -21.55 -6.48 14.99
N ASP A 92 -22.25 -6.01 16.01
CA ASP A 92 -23.25 -4.97 15.84
C ASP A 92 -22.48 -3.68 15.58
N TYR A 93 -22.96 -2.85 14.67
CA TYR A 93 -22.26 -1.61 14.37
C TYR A 93 -23.18 -0.42 14.13
N THR A 94 -22.63 0.75 14.41
CA THR A 94 -23.13 2.02 13.92
C THR A 94 -21.98 2.79 13.26
N THR A 95 -22.32 3.69 12.35
CA THR A 95 -21.35 4.61 11.73
C THR A 95 -21.68 6.04 12.08
N SER A 96 -20.67 6.81 12.49
CA SER A 96 -20.81 8.25 12.71
C SER A 96 -19.51 8.93 12.32
N ASN A 97 -19.58 9.97 11.48
CA ASN A 97 -18.44 10.81 11.10
C ASN A 97 -17.17 10.04 10.66
N GLY A 98 -17.33 9.01 9.81
CA GLY A 98 -16.19 8.22 9.34
C GLY A 98 -15.62 7.25 10.39
N VAL A 99 -16.39 6.91 11.43
CA VAL A 99 -15.98 5.94 12.45
C VAL A 99 -17.01 4.82 12.52
N PHE A 100 -16.55 3.58 12.45
CA PHE A 100 -17.31 2.41 12.85
C PHE A 100 -17.22 2.25 14.37
N ASN A 101 -18.37 2.21 15.03
CA ASN A 101 -18.49 1.79 16.43
C ASN A 101 -18.96 0.34 16.43
N LEU A 102 -18.04 -0.58 16.73
CA LEU A 102 -18.27 -2.02 16.65
C LEU A 102 -18.45 -2.59 18.07
N THR A 103 -19.46 -3.42 18.27
CA THR A 103 -19.67 -4.19 19.51
C THR A 103 -19.71 -5.68 19.18
N VAL A 104 -18.83 -6.47 19.79
CA VAL A 104 -18.77 -7.92 19.55
C VAL A 104 -20.10 -8.56 19.95
N ARG A 105 -20.74 -9.23 18.99
CA ARG A 105 -22.06 -9.84 19.15
C ARG A 105 -22.04 -11.06 20.05
N ALA A 106 -23.21 -11.40 20.60
CA ALA A 106 -23.38 -12.57 21.44
C ALA A 106 -23.15 -13.91 20.69
N ASP A 107 -23.40 -13.92 19.39
CA ASP A 107 -23.22 -15.04 18.45
C ASP A 107 -21.85 -15.02 17.74
N SER A 108 -20.93 -14.11 18.12
CA SER A 108 -19.58 -14.07 17.55
C SER A 108 -18.80 -15.34 17.93
N PRO A 109 -18.15 -16.03 16.97
CA PRO A 109 -17.34 -17.22 17.23
C PRO A 109 -16.08 -16.94 18.06
N ALA A 110 -15.54 -15.73 17.94
CA ALA A 110 -14.34 -15.30 18.63
C ALA A 110 -14.50 -13.92 19.28
N ASP A 111 -13.51 -13.59 20.11
CA ASP A 111 -13.42 -12.39 20.95
C ASP A 111 -14.47 -12.32 22.08
N ARG A 112 -14.29 -11.39 23.02
CA ARG A 112 -15.16 -11.23 24.20
C ARG A 112 -16.46 -10.54 23.81
N LYS A 113 -17.59 -11.19 24.06
CA LYS A 113 -18.95 -10.64 23.85
C LYS A 113 -19.12 -9.28 24.55
N GLY A 114 -19.75 -8.33 23.87
CA GLY A 114 -19.96 -6.96 24.36
C GLY A 114 -18.70 -6.09 24.38
N LYS A 115 -17.53 -6.61 24.01
CA LYS A 115 -16.33 -5.78 23.82
C LYS A 115 -16.58 -4.79 22.68
N THR A 116 -16.23 -3.54 22.92
CA THR A 116 -16.35 -2.48 21.93
C THR A 116 -14.99 -2.20 21.28
N VAL A 117 -15.02 -1.82 20.00
CA VAL A 117 -13.86 -1.32 19.27
C VAL A 117 -14.29 -0.25 18.29
N THR A 118 -13.49 0.80 18.16
CA THR A 118 -13.69 1.85 17.17
C THR A 118 -12.69 1.70 16.04
N VAL A 119 -13.14 1.98 14.83
CA VAL A 119 -12.35 1.83 13.61
C VAL A 119 -12.65 2.99 12.68
N ASP A 120 -11.62 3.75 12.30
CA ASP A 120 -11.79 4.84 11.36
C ASP A 120 -11.97 4.28 9.95
N TYR A 121 -12.83 4.89 9.17
CA TYR A 121 -13.03 4.53 7.78
C TYR A 121 -13.29 5.74 6.89
N LYS A 122 -12.89 5.61 5.63
CA LYS A 122 -13.25 6.54 4.57
C LYS A 122 -13.53 5.79 3.27
N MET A 123 -14.42 6.35 2.47
CA MET A 123 -14.69 5.90 1.11
C MET A 123 -13.95 6.84 0.15
N LYS A 124 -13.09 6.30 -0.71
CA LYS A 124 -12.42 7.08 -1.76
C LYS A 124 -12.30 6.23 -3.00
N ASN A 125 -12.67 6.75 -4.18
CA ASN A 125 -12.59 6.00 -5.44
C ASN A 125 -13.26 4.62 -5.37
N LYS A 126 -14.40 4.49 -4.68
CA LYS A 126 -15.11 3.22 -4.38
C LYS A 126 -14.29 2.18 -3.60
N GLU A 127 -13.14 2.56 -3.06
CA GLU A 127 -12.35 1.76 -2.11
C GLU A 127 -12.80 2.11 -0.69
N LEU A 128 -12.93 1.09 0.15
CA LEU A 128 -13.15 1.27 1.58
C LEU A 128 -11.78 1.21 2.26
N ILE A 129 -11.39 2.32 2.88
CA ILE A 129 -10.12 2.45 3.56
C ILE A 129 -10.41 2.44 5.05
N ILE A 130 -9.92 1.42 5.74
CA ILE A 130 -10.13 1.22 7.17
C ILE A 130 -8.80 1.40 7.90
N THR A 131 -8.78 2.23 8.95
CA THR A 131 -7.61 2.39 9.83
C THR A 131 -7.96 1.97 11.24
N SER A 132 -7.13 1.12 11.83
CA SER A 132 -7.33 0.63 13.21
C SER A 132 -6.02 0.40 13.93
N LYS A 133 -6.04 0.42 15.26
CA LYS A 133 -4.88 0.08 16.08
C LYS A 133 -4.79 -1.44 16.24
N THR A 134 -3.62 -1.98 15.96
CA THR A 134 -3.27 -3.39 16.18
C THR A 134 -3.14 -3.71 17.67
N SER A 135 -3.14 -4.99 18.04
CA SER A 135 -2.89 -5.43 19.43
C SER A 135 -1.54 -4.99 19.98
N LYS A 136 -0.56 -4.76 19.10
CA LYS A 136 0.78 -4.26 19.46
C LYS A 136 0.86 -2.74 19.58
N GLY A 137 -0.23 -2.04 19.27
CA GLY A 137 -0.33 -0.59 19.41
C GLY A 137 0.07 0.22 18.16
N TYR A 138 0.50 -0.42 17.07
CA TYR A 138 0.71 0.25 15.78
C TYR A 138 -0.62 0.47 15.06
N TYR A 139 -0.69 1.48 14.21
CA TYR A 139 -1.82 1.63 13.29
C TYR A 139 -1.65 0.68 12.09
N GLU A 140 -2.77 0.24 11.55
CA GLU A 140 -2.82 -0.49 10.29
C GLU A 140 -3.96 0.11 9.46
N THR A 141 -3.63 0.49 8.23
CA THR A 141 -4.60 0.89 7.22
C THR A 141 -4.78 -0.26 6.24
N ARG A 142 -6.04 -0.68 6.04
CA ARG A 142 -6.48 -1.71 5.10
C ARG A 142 -7.26 -1.05 3.99
N MET A 143 -6.85 -1.27 2.75
CA MET A 143 -7.60 -0.84 1.58
C MET A 143 -8.37 -2.03 1.03
N LEU A 144 -9.67 -1.85 0.91
CA LEU A 144 -10.61 -2.90 0.60
C LEU A 144 -11.31 -2.61 -0.72
N HIS A 145 -11.41 -3.65 -1.55
CA HIS A 145 -12.16 -3.64 -2.80
C HIS A 145 -13.48 -4.37 -2.63
N LYS A 146 -14.56 -3.80 -3.14
CA LYS A 146 -15.88 -4.38 -3.08
C LYS A 146 -16.03 -5.45 -4.14
N LYS A 147 -16.64 -6.58 -3.76
CA LYS A 147 -17.01 -7.64 -4.69
C LYS A 147 -17.91 -7.10 -5.81
N GLY A 148 -17.60 -7.46 -7.05
CA GLY A 148 -18.40 -7.09 -8.22
C GLY A 148 -18.20 -5.66 -8.72
N VAL A 149 -17.29 -4.88 -8.12
CA VAL A 149 -16.92 -3.55 -8.64
C VAL A 149 -15.70 -3.68 -9.56
N ASN A 150 -15.77 -3.06 -10.73
CA ASN A 150 -14.64 -2.95 -11.64
C ASN A 150 -13.78 -1.73 -11.25
N TYR A 151 -12.53 -1.95 -10.86
CA TYR A 151 -11.56 -0.93 -10.46
C TYR A 151 -10.64 -0.46 -11.60
N SER A 152 -10.94 -0.79 -12.87
CA SER A 152 -10.11 -0.39 -14.03
C SER A 152 -10.01 1.13 -14.25
N TYR A 153 -10.85 1.93 -13.59
CA TYR A 153 -10.78 3.40 -13.63
C TYR A 153 -9.75 3.98 -12.66
N LEU A 154 -9.21 3.18 -11.73
CA LEU A 154 -8.14 3.63 -10.84
C LEU A 154 -6.94 4.08 -11.68
N ASP A 155 -6.21 5.05 -11.16
CA ASP A 155 -5.03 5.56 -11.84
C ASP A 155 -4.09 4.39 -12.20
N PRO A 156 -3.52 4.36 -13.41
CA PRO A 156 -2.71 3.22 -13.84
C PRO A 156 -1.55 2.90 -12.90
N PHE A 157 -1.02 3.88 -12.15
CA PHE A 157 0.01 3.68 -11.14
C PHE A 157 -0.41 2.78 -9.98
N VAL A 158 -1.68 2.77 -9.61
CA VAL A 158 -2.20 1.93 -8.50
C VAL A 158 -2.02 0.46 -8.85
N GLY A 159 -1.38 -0.30 -7.96
CA GLY A 159 -1.13 -1.73 -8.12
C GLY A 159 0.22 -2.17 -7.57
N TYR A 160 0.64 -3.36 -7.99
CA TYR A 160 1.94 -3.95 -7.68
C TYR A 160 2.81 -3.97 -8.94
N TRP A 161 4.03 -3.48 -8.81
CA TRP A 161 5.00 -3.38 -9.88
C TRP A 161 6.28 -4.10 -9.50
N ARG A 162 6.82 -4.89 -10.42
CA ARG A 162 8.10 -5.59 -10.24
C ARG A 162 9.14 -5.02 -11.18
N MET A 163 10.30 -4.67 -10.64
CA MET A 163 11.43 -4.19 -11.44
C MET A 163 11.96 -5.31 -12.32
N THR A 164 12.26 -4.98 -13.57
CA THR A 164 12.84 -5.88 -14.58
C THR A 164 14.28 -5.53 -14.90
N LYS A 165 14.62 -4.24 -14.88
CA LYS A 165 15.97 -3.73 -15.08
C LYS A 165 16.12 -2.32 -14.50
N ALA A 166 17.36 -1.86 -14.40
CA ALA A 166 17.70 -0.48 -14.06
C ALA A 166 18.83 0.03 -14.95
N THR A 167 18.85 1.33 -15.21
CA THR A 167 19.96 2.01 -15.87
C THR A 167 20.57 3.08 -14.97
N VAL A 168 21.87 3.29 -15.12
CA VAL A 168 22.60 4.40 -14.50
C VAL A 168 23.45 5.04 -15.60
N GLY A 169 23.02 6.21 -16.09
CA GLY A 169 23.57 6.78 -17.31
C GLY A 169 23.40 5.82 -18.49
N GLN A 170 24.51 5.37 -19.09
CA GLN A 170 24.51 4.42 -20.22
C GLN A 170 24.64 2.94 -19.80
N THR A 171 24.81 2.65 -18.51
CA THR A 171 24.97 1.27 -18.03
C THR A 171 23.61 0.67 -17.70
N GLU A 172 23.32 -0.51 -18.22
CA GLU A 172 22.10 -1.28 -17.90
C GLU A 172 22.43 -2.49 -17.02
N ALA A 173 21.54 -2.77 -16.06
CA ALA A 173 21.58 -3.96 -15.22
C ALA A 173 20.20 -4.62 -15.19
N ILE A 174 20.15 -5.91 -15.51
CA ILE A 174 18.92 -6.71 -15.58
C ILE A 174 18.71 -7.41 -14.23
N VAL A 175 17.45 -7.42 -13.76
CA VAL A 175 17.06 -8.17 -12.57
C VAL A 175 17.12 -9.66 -12.86
N GLN A 176 17.73 -10.42 -11.96
CA GLN A 176 17.82 -11.87 -12.04
C GLN A 176 17.39 -12.48 -10.71
N ASP A 177 16.60 -13.54 -10.76
CA ASP A 177 16.11 -14.22 -9.56
C ASP A 177 17.28 -14.72 -8.69
N GLY A 178 17.16 -14.51 -7.38
CA GLY A 178 18.21 -14.86 -6.41
C GLY A 178 19.45 -13.94 -6.44
N LYS A 179 19.50 -12.92 -7.33
CA LYS A 179 20.54 -11.89 -7.31
C LYS A 179 20.11 -10.67 -6.51
N CYS A 180 21.10 -9.86 -6.21
CA CYS A 180 20.96 -8.71 -5.33
C CYS A 180 20.02 -7.63 -5.87
N LEU A 181 20.17 -7.30 -7.15
CA LEU A 181 19.39 -6.25 -7.80
C LEU A 181 17.93 -6.68 -7.90
N SER A 182 17.06 -6.02 -7.16
CA SER A 182 15.61 -6.25 -7.20
C SER A 182 14.85 -4.99 -6.81
N GLY A 183 13.61 -4.86 -7.26
CA GLY A 183 12.79 -3.69 -6.97
C GLY A 183 11.31 -4.03 -7.02
N THR A 184 10.52 -3.40 -6.15
CA THR A 184 9.07 -3.56 -6.12
C THR A 184 8.44 -2.23 -5.72
N VAL A 185 7.40 -1.80 -6.45
CA VAL A 185 6.54 -0.69 -6.03
C VAL A 185 5.17 -1.25 -5.69
N ILE A 186 4.67 -0.90 -4.51
CA ILE A 186 3.31 -1.21 -4.07
C ILE A 186 2.60 0.12 -3.90
N ALA A 187 1.67 0.43 -4.80
CA ALA A 187 1.04 1.73 -4.90
C ALA A 187 -0.47 1.63 -4.72
N SER A 188 -1.01 2.44 -3.83
CA SER A 188 -2.43 2.62 -3.58
C SER A 188 -2.90 4.00 -4.02
N SER A 189 -4.20 4.28 -3.91
CA SER A 189 -4.77 5.59 -4.26
C SER A 189 -4.41 6.74 -3.31
N ILE A 190 -3.65 6.46 -2.23
CA ILE A 190 -3.26 7.46 -1.23
C ILE A 190 -1.75 7.46 -0.93
N GLY A 191 -0.99 6.48 -1.42
CA GLY A 191 0.45 6.40 -1.18
C GLY A 191 1.09 5.22 -1.92
N PHE A 192 2.41 5.12 -1.88
CA PHE A 192 3.12 3.94 -2.37
C PHE A 192 4.36 3.65 -1.53
N THR A 193 4.89 2.44 -1.65
CA THR A 193 6.22 2.09 -1.14
C THR A 193 7.07 1.49 -2.26
N LEU A 194 8.26 2.03 -2.45
CA LEU A 194 9.35 1.45 -3.22
C LEU A 194 10.26 0.63 -2.29
N TYR A 195 10.35 -0.66 -2.58
CA TYR A 195 11.37 -1.55 -2.04
C TYR A 195 12.45 -1.73 -3.08
N LEU A 196 13.68 -1.37 -2.76
CA LEU A 196 14.82 -1.51 -3.66
C LEU A 196 15.91 -2.31 -2.95
N ASN A 197 16.47 -3.29 -3.63
CA ASN A 197 17.66 -4.00 -3.18
C ASN A 197 18.74 -3.82 -4.24
N VAL A 198 19.90 -3.31 -3.82
CA VAL A 198 21.04 -3.05 -4.71
C VAL A 198 22.33 -3.54 -4.07
N PRO A 199 23.31 -4.02 -4.87
CA PRO A 199 24.62 -4.34 -4.34
C PRO A 199 25.37 -3.06 -3.97
N ASP A 200 25.99 -3.05 -2.79
CA ASP A 200 26.97 -2.03 -2.41
C ASP A 200 28.34 -2.27 -3.07
N GLN A 201 29.30 -1.42 -2.72
CA GLN A 201 30.69 -1.50 -3.20
C GLN A 201 31.37 -2.83 -2.93
N SER A 202 30.98 -3.50 -1.85
CA SER A 202 31.55 -4.77 -1.41
C SER A 202 30.76 -5.96 -1.98
N GLY A 203 29.75 -5.70 -2.81
CA GLY A 203 28.85 -6.70 -3.37
C GLY A 203 27.79 -7.21 -2.39
N ARG A 204 27.66 -6.61 -1.20
CA ARG A 204 26.61 -6.99 -0.24
C ARG A 204 25.30 -6.32 -0.62
N CYS A 205 24.19 -7.00 -0.34
CA CYS A 205 22.88 -6.47 -0.66
C CYS A 205 22.38 -5.47 0.36
N GLN A 206 22.04 -4.28 -0.13
CA GLN A 206 21.49 -3.19 0.65
C GLN A 206 20.04 -2.97 0.25
N LYS A 207 19.15 -3.11 1.24
CA LYS A 207 17.72 -2.91 1.08
C LYS A 207 17.36 -1.49 1.51
N THR A 208 16.70 -0.76 0.62
CA THR A 208 16.11 0.55 0.86
C THR A 208 14.59 0.43 0.75
N VAL A 209 13.89 1.07 1.68
CA VAL A 209 12.43 1.18 1.69
C VAL A 209 12.06 2.65 1.79
N THR A 210 11.38 3.13 0.75
CA THR A 210 10.91 4.51 0.61
C THR A 210 9.40 4.48 0.48
N THR A 211 8.70 5.13 1.40
CA THR A 211 7.25 5.27 1.39
C THR A 211 6.92 6.71 1.08
N CYS A 212 6.01 6.93 0.14
CA CYS A 212 5.59 8.27 -0.27
C CYS A 212 4.07 8.39 -0.29
N GLU A 213 3.56 9.57 0.06
CA GLU A 213 2.25 10.05 -0.37
C GLU A 213 2.38 10.68 -1.77
N TRP A 214 1.34 10.58 -2.59
CA TRP A 214 1.41 11.10 -3.96
C TRP A 214 0.09 11.70 -4.44
N VAL A 215 0.21 12.59 -5.42
CA VAL A 215 -0.92 13.18 -6.14
C VAL A 215 -0.62 13.24 -7.63
N LYS A 216 -1.68 13.19 -8.46
CA LYS A 216 -1.59 13.43 -9.89
C LYS A 216 -2.28 14.72 -10.27
N GLU A 217 -1.54 15.62 -10.91
CA GLU A 217 -2.02 16.93 -11.33
C GLU A 217 -1.48 17.23 -12.73
N GLY A 218 -2.33 17.73 -13.63
CA GLY A 218 -1.91 18.05 -15.01
C GLY A 218 -1.28 16.87 -15.77
N GLY A 219 -1.64 15.63 -15.41
CA GLY A 219 -1.07 14.40 -16.01
C GLY A 219 0.29 13.98 -15.45
N LYS A 220 0.86 14.73 -14.51
CA LYS A 220 2.13 14.45 -13.84
C LYS A 220 1.91 13.95 -12.41
N TYR A 221 2.89 13.23 -11.88
CA TYR A 221 2.86 12.66 -10.53
C TYR A 221 3.81 13.42 -9.63
N TYR A 222 3.42 13.61 -8.38
CA TYR A 222 4.21 14.33 -7.39
C TYR A 222 4.23 13.59 -6.06
N ASP A 223 5.40 13.56 -5.42
CA ASP A 223 5.55 13.20 -4.01
C ASP A 223 5.15 14.41 -3.15
N ILE A 224 4.24 14.17 -2.22
CA ILE A 224 3.70 15.17 -1.28
C ILE A 224 3.85 14.72 0.18
N THR A 225 4.74 13.77 0.45
CA THR A 225 4.97 13.22 1.80
C THR A 225 5.41 14.30 2.78
N ASP A 226 6.28 15.21 2.33
CA ASP A 226 6.60 16.42 3.05
C ASP A 226 5.60 17.51 2.62
N PRO A 227 4.71 18.01 3.50
CA PRO A 227 3.70 18.99 3.13
C PRO A 227 4.29 20.33 2.67
N GLN A 228 5.58 20.58 2.91
CA GLN A 228 6.28 21.78 2.45
C GLN A 228 6.99 21.59 1.11
N LYS A 229 7.03 20.36 0.57
CA LYS A 229 7.72 20.04 -0.68
C LYS A 229 6.80 19.31 -1.62
N LYS A 230 7.02 19.56 -2.91
CA LYS A 230 6.32 18.86 -3.98
C LYS A 230 7.33 18.51 -5.05
N GLU A 231 7.71 17.24 -5.09
CA GLU A 231 8.76 16.76 -5.97
C GLU A 231 8.14 15.94 -7.11
N GLU A 232 8.47 16.25 -8.36
CA GLU A 232 7.94 15.52 -9.50
C GLU A 232 8.49 14.09 -9.50
N LEU A 233 7.57 13.12 -9.48
CA LEU A 233 7.86 11.72 -9.72
C LEU A 233 7.89 11.52 -11.23
N ALA A 234 9.08 11.41 -11.81
CA ALA A 234 9.29 11.24 -13.25
C ALA A 234 8.88 9.83 -13.71
N PHE A 235 7.58 9.56 -13.64
CA PHE A 235 6.93 8.33 -14.08
C PHE A 235 6.58 8.44 -15.55
N VAL A 236 6.95 7.41 -16.31
CA VAL A 236 6.54 7.25 -17.70
C VAL A 236 5.91 5.89 -17.85
N PHE A 237 4.64 5.88 -18.26
CA PHE A 237 3.89 4.67 -18.54
C PHE A 237 4.00 4.32 -20.02
N SER A 238 4.07 3.03 -20.32
CA SER A 238 4.13 2.50 -21.68
C SER A 238 3.42 1.16 -21.77
N ASP A 239 3.26 0.65 -23.00
CA ASP A 239 2.68 -0.68 -23.26
C ASP A 239 1.30 -0.85 -22.59
N ASN A 240 0.37 0.04 -22.96
CA ASN A 240 -0.98 0.11 -22.37
C ASN A 240 -0.97 0.17 -20.83
N ASN A 241 -0.04 0.96 -20.27
CA ASN A 241 0.18 1.12 -18.83
C ASN A 241 0.58 -0.16 -18.07
N THR A 242 1.09 -1.17 -18.76
CA THR A 242 1.64 -2.39 -18.13
C THR A 242 3.12 -2.25 -17.79
N LYS A 243 3.79 -1.22 -18.32
CA LYS A 243 5.19 -0.88 -18.05
C LYS A 243 5.31 0.52 -17.47
N LEU A 244 6.18 0.66 -16.49
CA LEU A 244 6.51 1.92 -15.82
C LEU A 244 8.02 2.10 -15.82
N SER A 245 8.51 3.28 -16.18
CA SER A 245 9.86 3.71 -15.81
C SER A 245 9.80 4.84 -14.81
N TYR A 246 10.64 4.78 -13.78
CA TYR A 246 10.80 5.83 -12.78
C TYR A 246 12.24 6.31 -12.77
N SER A 247 12.43 7.60 -13.03
CA SER A 247 13.75 8.22 -13.12
C SER A 247 14.04 9.14 -11.94
N THR A 248 15.23 9.04 -11.37
CA THR A 248 15.71 9.92 -10.31
C THR A 248 17.11 10.44 -10.62
N PRO A 249 17.38 11.74 -10.39
CA PRO A 249 18.74 12.27 -10.47
C PRO A 249 19.65 11.62 -9.44
N SER A 250 20.92 11.43 -9.79
CA SER A 250 21.97 11.05 -8.85
C SER A 250 23.30 11.67 -9.25
N ASP A 251 24.27 11.66 -8.33
CA ASP A 251 25.64 12.12 -8.59
C ASP A 251 26.33 11.40 -9.76
N LYS A 252 25.81 10.23 -10.17
CA LYS A 252 26.34 9.38 -11.25
C LYS A 252 25.50 9.44 -12.52
N GLY A 253 24.63 10.45 -12.64
CA GLY A 253 23.70 10.63 -13.73
C GLY A 253 22.30 10.14 -13.39
N LEU A 254 21.43 10.16 -14.39
CA LEU A 254 20.05 9.72 -14.25
C LEU A 254 19.99 8.22 -13.99
N ILE A 255 19.30 7.83 -12.92
CA ILE A 255 18.98 6.44 -12.63
C ILE A 255 17.55 6.22 -13.09
N THR A 256 17.32 5.18 -13.88
CA THR A 256 15.96 4.81 -14.28
C THR A 256 15.72 3.36 -13.93
N ILE A 257 14.71 3.09 -13.10
CA ILE A 257 14.22 1.73 -12.88
C ILE A 257 13.05 1.46 -13.83
N TYR A 258 13.00 0.26 -14.37
CA TYR A 258 11.94 -0.20 -15.27
C TYR A 258 11.16 -1.30 -14.57
N LEU A 259 9.85 -1.17 -14.52
CA LEU A 259 8.95 -2.07 -13.83
C LEU A 259 7.83 -2.55 -14.75
N THR A 260 7.31 -3.73 -14.43
CA THR A 260 6.14 -4.32 -15.06
C THR A 260 5.05 -4.52 -14.02
N LYS A 261 3.81 -4.21 -14.39
CA LYS A 261 2.63 -4.39 -13.53
C LYS A 261 2.34 -5.88 -13.38
N VAL A 262 2.11 -6.33 -12.15
CA VAL A 262 1.74 -7.73 -11.86
C VAL A 262 0.26 -7.84 -11.52
N ARG A 263 -0.29 -6.82 -10.85
CA ARG A 263 -1.71 -6.70 -10.50
C ARG A 263 -2.08 -5.25 -10.19
#